data_AF-A0A6P0STF7-F1
#
_entry.id   AF-A0A6P0STF7-F1
#
_cell.length_a   1.000
_cell.length_b   1.000
_cell.length_c   1.000
_cell.angle_alpha   90.00
_cell.angle_beta   90.00
_cell.angle_gamma   90.00
#
_symmetry.space_group_name_H-M   'P 1'
#
loop_
_entity.id
_entity.type
_entity.pdbx_description
1 polymer ?
#
loop_
_entity_poly.entity_id
_entity_poly.type
_entity_poly.pdbx_seq_one_letter_code
_entity_poly.pdbx_strand_id
1 'polypeptide(L)'
;MERLEQLGQQREPREENIYPYPITEREQILILLYSYCQLGMTPQRFYQKWDLTREDMALICSCSVQTVNGWFSTSRRCYPPTAGHLRHLAIMDFLLEDFETIPKELLERLCLKEERMEN
;
A
#
# COMPACT_ATOMS: atom_id res chain seq x y z
N MET A 1 -1.12 16.16 11.58
CA MET A 1 0.17 15.45 11.71
C MET A 1 0.78 15.73 13.08
N GLU A 2 0.87 16.99 13.51
CA GLU A 2 1.41 17.39 14.83
C GLU A 2 0.88 16.59 16.04
N ARG A 3 -0.43 16.31 16.13
CA ARG A 3 -1.00 15.50 17.22
C ARG A 3 -0.52 14.04 17.22
N LEU A 4 -0.25 13.46 16.04
CA LEU A 4 0.32 12.11 15.94
C LEU A 4 1.81 12.10 16.33
N GLU A 5 2.54 13.17 16.01
CA GLU A 5 3.95 13.33 16.34
C GLU A 5 4.14 13.48 17.85
N GLN A 6 3.30 14.29 18.51
CA GLN A 6 3.28 14.45 19.96
C GLN A 6 2.98 13.12 20.67
N LEU A 7 1.99 12.36 20.20
CA LEU A 7 1.70 11.02 20.73
C LEU A 7 2.79 9.99 20.39
N GLY A 8 3.55 10.20 19.32
CA GLY A 8 4.65 9.32 18.90
C GLY A 8 5.89 9.44 19.80
N GLN A 9 6.11 10.61 20.40
CA GLN A 9 7.22 10.87 21.33
C GLN A 9 7.00 10.24 22.72
N GLN A 10 5.76 9.92 23.09
CA GLN A 10 5.40 9.33 24.38
C GLN A 10 5.34 7.78 24.36
N ARG A 11 5.95 7.15 23.36
CA ARG A 11 5.90 5.71 23.20
C ARG A 11 6.80 5.02 24.23
N GLU A 12 6.19 4.43 25.26
CA GLU A 12 6.82 3.38 26.06
C GLU A 12 7.16 2.18 25.15
N PRO A 13 8.27 1.45 25.41
CA PRO A 13 8.58 0.22 24.68
C PRO A 13 7.37 -0.71 24.68
N ARG A 14 6.99 -1.22 23.50
CA ARG A 14 5.90 -2.21 23.44
C ARG A 14 6.39 -3.45 24.20
N GLU A 15 5.68 -3.85 25.26
CA GLU A 15 5.92 -5.13 25.90
C GLU A 15 5.78 -6.23 24.84
N GLU A 16 6.87 -6.96 24.61
CA GLU A 16 6.89 -8.07 23.66
C GLU A 16 5.96 -9.17 24.17
N ASN A 17 5.01 -9.64 23.33
CA ASN A 17 4.07 -10.74 23.57
C ASN A 17 2.71 -10.45 24.24
N ILE A 18 2.13 -9.26 24.12
CA ILE A 18 0.70 -9.07 24.44
C ILE A 18 -0.14 -9.26 23.17
N TYR A 19 -0.87 -10.37 23.09
CA TYR A 19 -1.87 -10.61 22.03
C TYR A 19 -3.26 -10.81 22.65
N PRO A 20 -4.30 -10.08 22.18
CA PRO A 20 -4.27 -9.05 21.15
C PRO A 20 -3.60 -7.75 21.64
N TYR A 21 -2.91 -7.04 20.75
CA TYR A 21 -2.35 -5.73 21.07
C TYR A 21 -3.48 -4.69 21.25
N PRO A 22 -3.54 -3.98 22.40
CA PRO A 22 -4.55 -2.95 22.59
C PRO A 22 -4.31 -1.75 21.64
N ILE A 23 -5.39 -1.23 21.04
CA ILE A 23 -5.36 -0.04 20.19
C ILE A 23 -5.38 1.20 21.10
N THR A 24 -4.32 2.01 21.07
CA THR A 24 -4.26 3.28 21.82
C THR A 24 -4.94 4.41 21.05
N GLU A 25 -5.14 5.57 21.69
CA GLU A 25 -5.67 6.78 21.04
C GLU A 25 -4.87 7.14 19.77
N ARG A 26 -3.54 6.99 19.82
CA ARG A 26 -2.67 7.22 18.67
C ARG A 26 -3.01 6.31 17.49
N GLU A 27 -3.19 5.00 17.74
CA GLU A 27 -3.58 4.07 16.68
C GLU A 27 -5.01 4.33 16.18
N GLN A 28 -5.95 4.75 17.04
CA GLN A 28 -7.29 5.15 16.60
C GLN A 28 -7.26 6.36 15.68
N ILE A 29 -6.48 7.40 16.02
CA ILE A 29 -6.30 8.59 15.16
C ILE A 29 -5.68 8.18 13.82
N LEU A 30 -4.68 7.29 13.83
CA LEU A 30 -4.06 6.79 12.61
C LEU A 30 -5.06 6.02 11.72
N ILE A 31 -5.87 5.13 12.31
CA ILE A 31 -6.92 4.40 11.59
C ILE A 31 -7.91 5.38 10.96
N LEU A 32 -8.32 6.40 11.69
CA LEU A 32 -9.25 7.43 11.21
C LEU A 32 -8.65 8.23 10.05
N LEU A 33 -7.39 8.66 10.15
CA LEU A 33 -6.71 9.37 9.07
C LEU A 33 -6.57 8.48 7.82
N TYR A 34 -6.25 7.20 8.01
CA TYR A 34 -6.14 6.24 6.92
C TYR A 34 -7.48 5.98 6.24
N SER A 35 -8.60 5.95 6.98
CA SER A 35 -9.93 5.68 6.42
C SER A 35 -10.43 6.81 5.51
N TYR A 36 -10.00 8.04 5.76
CA TYR A 36 -10.31 9.20 4.89
C TYR A 36 -9.27 9.44 3.80
N CYS A 37 -8.14 8.73 3.83
CA CYS A 37 -7.10 8.89 2.83
C CYS A 37 -7.56 8.35 1.47
N GLN A 38 -7.65 9.21 0.46
CA GLN A 38 -7.89 8.83 -0.93
C GLN A 38 -6.59 8.32 -1.57
N LEU A 39 -6.06 7.22 -1.02
CA LEU A 39 -4.84 6.59 -1.52
C LEU A 39 -5.16 5.82 -2.82
N GLY A 40 -5.00 6.48 -3.95
CA GLY A 40 -5.25 5.89 -5.27
C GLY A 40 -4.46 6.57 -6.38
N MET A 41 -3.98 5.76 -7.33
CA MET A 41 -3.31 6.22 -8.52
C MET A 41 -3.87 5.50 -9.74
N THR A 42 -4.20 6.24 -10.79
CA THR A 42 -4.78 5.65 -12.00
C THR A 42 -3.71 4.89 -12.79
N PRO A 43 -4.10 3.81 -13.51
CA PRO A 43 -3.18 3.09 -14.39
C PRO A 43 -2.45 3.99 -15.38
N GLN A 44 -3.15 4.97 -15.96
CA GLN A 44 -2.58 5.92 -16.93
C GLN A 44 -1.52 6.80 -16.29
N ARG A 45 -1.79 7.34 -15.09
CA ARG A 45 -0.81 8.19 -14.39
C ARG A 45 0.41 7.38 -13.96
N PHE A 46 0.20 6.17 -13.46
CA PHE A 46 1.30 5.29 -13.04
C PHE A 46 2.20 4.91 -14.22
N TYR A 47 1.58 4.46 -15.32
CA TYR A 47 2.28 4.08 -16.55
C TYR A 47 3.02 5.26 -17.22
N GLN A 48 2.50 6.49 -17.09
CA GLN A 48 3.18 7.68 -17.61
C GLN A 48 4.37 8.11 -16.75
N LYS A 49 4.30 7.87 -15.44
CA LYS A 49 5.33 8.28 -14.48
C LYS A 49 6.51 7.30 -14.47
N TRP A 50 6.22 6.01 -14.54
CA TRP A 50 7.20 4.93 -14.45
C TRP A 50 7.31 4.20 -15.79
N ASP A 51 8.54 4.05 -16.30
CA ASP A 51 8.83 3.30 -17.53
C ASP A 51 8.72 1.78 -17.29
N LEU A 52 7.50 1.32 -17.09
CA LEU A 52 7.15 -0.06 -16.74
C LEU A 52 6.22 -0.66 -17.78
N THR A 53 6.18 -1.99 -17.83
CA THR A 53 5.30 -2.73 -18.74
C THR A 53 3.91 -2.95 -18.12
N ARG A 54 2.94 -3.38 -18.94
CA ARG A 54 1.61 -3.75 -18.43
C ARG A 54 1.66 -5.03 -17.61
N GLU A 55 2.65 -5.88 -17.88
CA GLU A 55 2.99 -7.07 -17.12
C GLU A 55 3.44 -6.70 -15.70
N ASP A 56 4.28 -5.68 -15.54
CA ASP A 56 4.68 -5.17 -14.23
C ASP A 56 3.48 -4.66 -13.44
N MET A 57 2.58 -3.91 -14.09
CA MET A 57 1.34 -3.44 -13.45
C MET A 57 0.44 -4.60 -13.02
N ALA A 58 0.37 -5.67 -13.82
CA ALA A 58 -0.40 -6.87 -13.50
C ALA A 58 0.17 -7.57 -12.26
N LEU A 59 1.50 -7.66 -12.15
CA LEU A 59 2.19 -8.18 -10.98
C LEU A 59 1.89 -7.32 -9.73
N ILE A 60 2.07 -6.00 -9.82
CA ILE A 60 1.80 -5.05 -8.73
C ILE A 60 0.36 -5.18 -8.22
N CYS A 61 -0.60 -5.30 -9.13
CA CYS A 61 -2.03 -5.36 -8.80
C CYS A 61 -2.54 -6.79 -8.54
N SER A 62 -1.67 -7.81 -8.60
CA SER A 62 -2.04 -9.22 -8.45
C SER A 62 -3.21 -9.65 -9.34
N CYS A 63 -3.20 -9.21 -10.60
CA CYS A 63 -4.24 -9.49 -11.59
C CYS A 63 -3.65 -9.95 -12.93
N SER A 64 -4.49 -10.28 -13.90
CA SER A 64 -4.02 -10.72 -15.22
C SER A 64 -3.65 -9.55 -16.12
N VAL A 65 -2.69 -9.75 -17.03
CA VAL A 65 -2.32 -8.76 -18.05
C VAL A 65 -3.52 -8.40 -18.93
N GLN A 66 -4.44 -9.35 -19.18
CA GLN A 66 -5.70 -9.08 -19.88
C GLN A 66 -6.57 -8.06 -19.13
N THR A 67 -6.60 -8.12 -17.80
CA THR A 67 -7.30 -7.14 -16.96
C THR A 67 -6.68 -5.76 -17.12
N VAL A 68 -5.35 -5.67 -17.06
CA VAL A 68 -4.61 -4.41 -17.25
C VAL A 68 -4.83 -3.85 -18.65
N ASN A 69 -4.75 -4.68 -19.69
CA ASN A 69 -5.03 -4.29 -21.08
C ASN A 69 -6.44 -3.70 -21.24
N GLY A 70 -7.39 -4.24 -20.48
CA GLY A 70 -8.73 -3.67 -20.35
C GLY A 70 -8.68 -2.18 -20.00
N TRP A 71 -7.96 -1.80 -18.95
CA TRP A 71 -7.93 -0.41 -18.44
C TRP A 71 -7.45 0.64 -19.44
N PHE A 72 -6.71 0.23 -20.46
CA PHE A 72 -6.23 1.10 -21.55
C PHE A 72 -7.08 0.99 -22.83
N SER A 73 -8.07 0.11 -22.85
CA SER A 73 -8.98 -0.09 -23.97
C SER A 73 -10.07 0.98 -24.01
N THR A 74 -10.40 1.46 -25.20
CA THR A 74 -11.55 2.33 -25.46
C THR A 74 -12.85 1.55 -25.67
N SER A 75 -12.82 0.22 -25.57
CA SER A 75 -14.01 -0.62 -25.82
C SER A 75 -15.05 -0.51 -24.70
N ARG A 76 -16.33 -0.52 -25.06
CA ARG A 76 -17.47 -0.42 -24.12
C ARG A 76 -17.57 -1.58 -23.12
N ARG A 77 -16.78 -2.65 -23.27
CA ARG A 77 -16.78 -3.84 -22.39
C ARG A 77 -15.63 -3.83 -21.38
N CYS A 78 -14.85 -2.76 -21.29
CA CYS A 78 -13.80 -2.67 -20.30
C CYS A 78 -14.37 -2.49 -18.88
N TYR A 79 -13.88 -3.28 -17.94
CA TYR A 79 -14.07 -3.04 -16.51
C TYR A 79 -13.00 -2.07 -16.01
N PRO A 80 -13.38 -0.96 -15.34
CA PRO A 80 -12.40 -0.03 -14.78
C PRO A 80 -11.59 -0.70 -13.65
N PRO A 81 -10.39 -0.17 -13.33
CA PRO A 81 -9.64 -0.61 -12.16
C PRO A 81 -10.49 -0.44 -10.88
N THR A 82 -10.43 -1.41 -9.98
CA THR A 82 -11.09 -1.34 -8.68
C THR A 82 -10.33 -0.40 -7.75
N ALA A 83 -10.95 0.02 -6.65
CA ALA A 83 -10.26 0.79 -5.60
C ALA A 83 -9.01 0.06 -5.06
N GLY A 84 -9.04 -1.28 -5.01
CA GLY A 84 -7.89 -2.11 -4.64
C GLY A 84 -6.72 -1.94 -5.61
N HIS A 85 -6.97 -2.00 -6.93
CA HIS A 85 -5.93 -1.77 -7.94
C HIS A 85 -5.33 -0.37 -7.83
N LEU A 86 -6.19 0.66 -7.70
CA LEU A 86 -5.73 2.04 -7.55
C LEU A 86 -4.84 2.20 -6.31
N ARG A 87 -5.19 1.52 -5.21
CA ARG A 87 -4.41 1.52 -3.98
C ARG A 87 -3.06 0.83 -4.14
N HIS A 88 -3.01 -0.33 -4.81
CA HIS A 88 -1.76 -1.02 -5.10
C HIS A 88 -0.81 -0.15 -5.92
N LEU A 89 -1.32 0.53 -6.95
CA LEU A 89 -0.52 1.45 -7.75
C LEU A 89 -0.02 2.64 -6.93
N ALA A 90 -0.84 3.22 -6.06
CA ALA A 90 -0.42 4.32 -5.19
C ALA A 90 0.62 3.89 -4.13
N ILE A 91 0.50 2.69 -3.57
CA ILE A 91 1.50 2.15 -2.65
C ILE A 91 2.81 1.92 -3.39
N MET A 92 2.77 1.32 -4.57
CA MET A 92 3.98 1.09 -5.36
C MET A 92 4.63 2.41 -5.78
N ASP A 93 3.82 3.41 -6.15
CA ASP A 93 4.30 4.77 -6.47
C ASP A 93 5.10 5.37 -5.31
N PHE A 94 4.53 5.33 -4.10
CA PHE A 94 5.19 5.78 -2.87
C PHE A 94 6.50 5.01 -2.61
N LEU A 95 6.47 3.67 -2.73
CA LEU A 95 7.67 2.86 -2.51
C LEU A 95 8.78 3.15 -3.51
N LEU A 96 8.44 3.40 -4.78
CA LEU A 96 9.41 3.70 -5.83
C LEU A 96 10.00 5.11 -5.69
N GLU A 97 9.21 6.11 -5.27
CA GLU A 97 9.71 7.46 -5.02
C GLU A 97 10.67 7.53 -3.84
N ASP A 98 10.33 6.82 -2.76
CA ASP A 98 11.03 6.94 -1.49
C ASP A 98 12.01 5.80 -1.22
N PHE A 99 12.21 4.87 -2.17
CA PHE A 99 12.94 3.61 -1.96
C PHE A 99 14.27 3.78 -1.21
N GLU A 100 15.11 4.73 -1.65
CA GLU A 100 16.43 5.00 -1.07
C GLU A 100 16.38 5.61 0.34
N THR A 101 15.22 6.13 0.74
CA THR A 101 15.01 6.74 2.07
C THR A 101 14.36 5.78 3.06
N ILE A 102 13.74 4.70 2.58
CA ILE A 102 13.08 3.72 3.44
C ILE A 102 14.16 2.89 4.16
N PRO A 103 14.17 2.88 5.51
CA PRO A 103 15.09 2.05 6.26
C PRO A 103 14.97 0.57 5.88
N LYS A 104 16.10 -0.10 5.73
CA LYS A 104 16.17 -1.50 5.28
C LYS A 104 15.33 -2.43 6.15
N GLU A 105 15.30 -2.20 7.47
CA GLU A 105 14.54 -2.99 8.43
C GLU A 105 13.03 -2.90 8.19
N LEU A 106 12.54 -1.77 7.65
CA LEU A 106 11.13 -1.62 7.27
C LEU A 106 10.82 -2.36 5.97
N LEU A 107 11.72 -2.33 4.99
CA LEU A 107 11.59 -3.11 3.76
C LEU A 107 11.58 -4.62 4.06
N GLU A 108 12.50 -5.08 4.90
CA GLU A 108 12.56 -6.47 5.33
C GLU A 108 11.23 -6.89 5.96
N ARG A 109 10.65 -6.07 6.86
CA ARG A 109 9.33 -6.32 7.47
C ARG A 109 8.16 -6.32 6.49
N LEU A 110 8.21 -5.53 5.41
CA LEU A 110 7.21 -5.54 4.34
C LEU A 110 7.29 -6.81 3.50
N CYS A 111 8.50 -7.37 3.34
CA CYS A 111 8.77 -8.56 2.54
C CYS A 111 8.76 -9.87 3.33
N LEU A 112 8.53 -9.84 4.66
CA LEU A 112 8.38 -11.05 5.44
C LEU A 112 7.16 -11.83 4.93
N LYS A 113 7.43 -12.99 4.35
CA LYS A 113 6.40 -13.97 4.02
C LYS A 113 5.75 -14.38 5.33
N GLU A 114 4.44 -14.26 5.45
CA GLU A 114 3.72 -15.03 6.47
C GLU A 114 4.12 -16.49 6.26
N GLU A 115 4.92 -17.03 7.18
CA GLU A 115 5.04 -18.47 7.32
C GLU A 115 3.61 -18.93 7.55
N ARG A 116 3.00 -19.53 6.52
CA ARG A 116 1.70 -20.16 6.68
C ARG A 116 1.88 -21.11 7.84
N MET A 117 1.21 -20.84 8.95
CA MET A 117 1.04 -21.82 10.00
C MET A 117 0.27 -22.96 9.36
N GLU A 118 1.00 -23.93 8.81
CA GLU A 118 0.47 -25.22 8.40
C GLU A 118 0.01 -25.89 9.70
N ASN A 119 -1.31 -25.84 9.93
CA ASN A 119 -1.99 -26.65 10.94
C ASN A 119 -2.07 -28.10 10.48
#